data_AF-A0A4Z2FZ06-F1
#
_entry.id   AF-A0A4Z2FZ06-F1
#
_cell.length_a   1.000
_cell.length_b   1.000
_cell.length_c   1.000
_cell.angle_alpha   90.00
_cell.angle_beta   90.00
_cell.angle_gamma   90.00
#
_symmetry.space_group_name_H-M   'P 1'
#
loop_
_entity.id
_entity.type
_entity.pdbx_description
1 polymer ?
#
loop_
_entity_poly.entity_id
_entity_poly.type
_entity_poly.pdbx_seq_one_letter_code
_entity_poly.pdbx_strand_id
1 'polypeptide(L)'
;MGVKLVFVMEGEAPKLKAETMSKRTETRYGGFKKASAPKTTINTSRGRFKAVLRECADMLDYLGLPWVTAAGEAEAMCAYLDSQGLVDGCITNDGDAFLYGAQTVYRNFNMNSKVRL
;
A
#
# COMPACT_ATOMS: atom_id res chain seq x y z
N MET A 1 24.20 4.68 5.02
CA MET A 1 22.97 4.77 5.83
C MET A 1 22.57 3.34 6.19
N GLY A 2 22.59 2.97 7.47
CA GLY A 2 22.35 1.60 7.94
C GLY A 2 20.88 1.28 8.22
N VAL A 3 19.97 1.69 7.32
CA VAL A 3 18.52 1.49 7.50
C VAL A 3 18.17 0.09 7.02
N LYS A 4 17.51 -0.70 7.88
CA LYS A 4 16.97 -2.02 7.53
C LYS A 4 15.50 -1.86 7.19
N LEU A 5 15.15 -2.15 5.94
CA LEU A 5 13.78 -2.05 5.46
C LEU A 5 13.09 -3.41 5.53
N VAL A 6 11.83 -3.41 5.97
CA VAL A 6 10.90 -4.54 5.83
C VAL A 6 9.68 -4.03 5.10
N PHE A 7 9.29 -4.71 4.02
CA PHE A 7 8.13 -4.34 3.23
C PHE A 7 6.87 -5.07 3.71
N VAL A 8 5.73 -4.39 3.67
CA VAL A 8 4.44 -4.99 4.03
C VAL A 8 3.55 -4.99 2.80
N MET A 9 3.18 -6.19 2.34
CA MET A 9 2.29 -6.40 1.21
C MET A 9 0.83 -6.37 1.67
N GLU A 10 -0.01 -5.72 0.87
CA GLU A 10 -1.44 -5.63 1.11
C GLU A 10 -2.09 -7.03 1.13
N GLY A 11 -2.93 -7.28 2.14
CA GLY A 11 -3.71 -8.49 2.30
C GLY A 11 -5.07 -8.44 1.61
N GLU A 12 -6.02 -9.23 2.12
CA GLU A 12 -7.39 -9.18 1.62
C GLU A 12 -8.17 -8.06 2.31
N ALA A 13 -8.59 -7.06 1.52
CA ALA A 13 -9.40 -5.96 2.02
C ALA A 13 -10.72 -6.50 2.66
N PRO A 14 -11.06 -6.09 3.91
CA PRO A 14 -12.31 -6.46 4.53
C PRO A 14 -13.51 -6.02 3.68
N LYS A 15 -14.56 -6.86 3.62
CA LYS A 15 -15.74 -6.66 2.75
C LYS A 15 -16.38 -5.26 2.89
N LEU A 16 -16.31 -4.65 4.08
CA LEU A 16 -16.86 -3.33 4.39
C LEU A 16 -16.10 -2.16 3.72
N LYS A 17 -14.82 -2.33 3.35
CA LYS A 17 -14.00 -1.28 2.72
C LYS A 17 -13.85 -1.46 1.19
N ALA A 18 -14.19 -2.62 0.63
CA ALA A 18 -14.10 -2.88 -0.81
C ALA A 18 -14.95 -1.89 -1.66
N GLU A 19 -16.11 -1.49 -1.15
CA GLU A 19 -17.00 -0.52 -1.82
C GLU A 19 -16.44 0.91 -1.80
N THR A 20 -15.80 1.32 -0.69
CA THR A 20 -15.25 2.68 -0.53
C THR A 20 -13.91 2.85 -1.25
N MET A 21 -13.08 1.80 -1.26
CA MET A 21 -11.81 1.78 -2.02
C MET A 21 -12.05 1.94 -3.52
N SER A 22 -13.07 1.30 -4.06
CA SER A 22 -13.45 1.43 -5.49
C SER A 22 -13.78 2.89 -5.86
N LYS A 23 -14.46 3.63 -4.98
CA LYS A 23 -14.81 5.05 -5.19
C LYS A 23 -13.60 5.99 -5.09
N ARG A 24 -12.62 5.68 -4.23
CA ARG A 24 -11.38 6.48 -4.07
C ARG A 24 -10.37 6.24 -5.19
N THR A 25 -10.22 5.00 -5.68
CA THR A 25 -9.35 4.71 -6.84
C THR A 25 -9.86 5.41 -8.11
N GLU A 26 -11.19 5.45 -8.30
CA GLU A 26 -11.80 6.10 -9.47
C GLU A 26 -11.62 7.63 -9.45
N THR A 27 -11.57 8.26 -8.27
CA THR A 27 -11.33 9.70 -8.14
C THR A 27 -9.87 10.10 -8.24
N ARG A 28 -8.92 9.24 -7.85
CA ARG A 28 -7.47 9.53 -7.94
C ARG A 28 -6.86 9.24 -9.33
N TYR A 29 -7.40 8.30 -10.11
CA TYR A 29 -6.88 7.93 -11.44
C TYR A 29 -7.82 8.27 -12.62
N GLY A 30 -8.97 8.90 -12.36
CA GLY A 30 -10.05 9.14 -13.33
C GLY A 30 -9.86 10.30 -14.31
N GLY A 31 -8.64 10.75 -14.57
CA GLY A 31 -8.34 11.88 -15.49
C GLY A 31 -8.52 11.57 -16.98
N PHE A 32 -8.78 10.32 -17.38
CA PHE A 32 -9.02 9.95 -18.78
C PHE A 32 -10.21 9.00 -18.91
N LYS A 33 -11.41 9.55 -19.17
CA LYS A 33 -12.57 8.76 -19.63
C LYS A 33 -12.90 9.11 -21.08
N LYS A 34 -12.59 8.19 -22.01
CA LYS A 34 -13.39 8.00 -23.24
C LYS A 34 -14.60 7.11 -22.90
N ALA A 35 -15.69 7.34 -23.61
CA ALA A 35 -17.05 6.93 -23.27
C ALA A 35 -17.37 5.42 -23.40
N SER A 36 -18.24 5.00 -22.47
CA SER A 36 -19.35 4.02 -22.56
C SER A 36 -19.16 2.63 -23.19
N ALA A 37 -19.15 1.59 -22.34
CA ALA A 37 -19.71 0.24 -22.61
C ALA A 37 -19.88 -0.55 -21.27
N PRO A 38 -20.75 -1.58 -21.19
CA PRO A 38 -21.57 -1.89 -20.02
C PRO A 38 -20.91 -2.78 -18.94
N LYS A 39 -21.56 -2.77 -17.77
CA LYS A 39 -21.21 -3.43 -16.51
C LYS A 39 -21.03 -4.96 -16.64
N THR A 40 -19.81 -5.45 -16.76
CA THR A 40 -19.45 -6.86 -16.43
C THR A 40 -17.95 -6.97 -16.14
N THR A 41 -17.43 -6.44 -15.02
CA THR A 41 -15.96 -6.44 -14.80
C THR A 41 -15.51 -6.34 -13.33
N ILE A 42 -16.22 -6.99 -12.39
CA ILE A 42 -15.85 -6.94 -10.96
C ILE A 42 -14.67 -7.89 -10.62
N ASN A 43 -14.32 -8.83 -11.51
CA ASN A 43 -13.30 -9.85 -11.23
C ASN A 43 -11.92 -9.56 -11.85
N THR A 44 -11.83 -8.80 -12.94
CA THR A 44 -10.56 -8.60 -13.66
C THR A 44 -9.61 -7.62 -12.95
N SER A 45 -10.15 -6.58 -12.29
CA SER A 45 -9.33 -5.55 -11.62
C SER A 45 -8.61 -6.09 -10.37
N ARG A 46 -9.31 -6.86 -9.53
CA ARG A 46 -8.72 -7.52 -8.35
C ARG A 46 -7.72 -8.61 -8.72
N GLY A 47 -7.99 -9.37 -9.77
CA GLY A 47 -7.04 -10.37 -10.28
C GLY A 47 -5.74 -9.73 -10.74
N ARG A 48 -5.82 -8.62 -11.48
CA ARG A 48 -4.65 -7.87 -11.94
C ARG A 48 -3.86 -7.23 -10.78
N PHE A 49 -4.54 -6.68 -9.77
CA PHE A 49 -3.88 -6.13 -8.58
C PHE A 49 -3.12 -7.21 -7.80
N LYS A 50 -3.75 -8.38 -7.56
CA LYS A 50 -3.07 -9.52 -6.91
C LYS A 50 -1.88 -10.03 -7.72
N ALA A 51 -1.97 -10.04 -9.05
CA ALA A 51 -0.84 -10.42 -9.90
C ALA A 51 0.34 -9.45 -9.75
N VAL A 52 0.09 -8.14 -9.76
CA VAL A 52 1.14 -7.12 -9.54
C VAL A 52 1.74 -7.23 -8.14
N LEU A 53 0.94 -7.45 -7.10
CA LEU A 53 1.47 -7.68 -5.76
C LEU A 53 2.42 -8.88 -5.72
N ARG A 54 2.07 -9.96 -6.41
CA ARG A 54 2.94 -11.14 -6.50
C ARG A 54 4.25 -10.83 -7.22
N GLU A 55 4.19 -10.13 -8.36
CA GLU A 55 5.40 -9.72 -9.09
C GLU A 55 6.30 -8.80 -8.23
N CYS A 56 5.72 -7.90 -7.44
CA CYS A 56 6.46 -7.08 -6.49
C CYS A 56 7.10 -7.91 -5.37
N ALA A 57 6.40 -8.91 -4.83
CA ALA A 57 6.94 -9.81 -3.82
C ALA A 57 8.12 -10.62 -4.36
N ASP A 58 7.97 -11.19 -5.56
CA ASP A 58 9.04 -11.93 -6.24
C ASP A 58 10.26 -11.01 -6.47
N MET A 59 10.04 -9.74 -6.84
CA MET A 59 11.12 -8.75 -6.99
C MET A 59 11.86 -8.50 -5.66
N LEU A 60 11.14 -8.38 -4.54
CA LEU A 60 11.74 -8.19 -3.23
C LEU A 60 12.59 -9.41 -2.82
N ASP A 61 12.12 -10.62 -3.12
CA ASP A 61 12.87 -11.86 -2.92
C ASP A 61 14.19 -11.86 -3.73
N TYR A 62 14.14 -11.48 -5.01
CA TYR A 62 15.34 -11.37 -5.85
C TYR A 62 16.32 -10.30 -5.37
N LEU A 63 15.82 -9.21 -4.77
CA LEU A 63 16.64 -8.16 -4.17
C LEU A 63 17.17 -8.53 -2.77
N GLY A 64 16.72 -9.65 -2.19
CA GLY A 64 17.08 -10.07 -0.85
C GLY A 64 16.49 -9.16 0.24
N LEU A 65 15.37 -8.51 -0.04
CA LEU A 65 14.70 -7.59 0.89
C LEU A 65 13.58 -8.32 1.64
N PRO A 66 13.56 -8.27 2.98
CA PRO A 66 12.53 -8.96 3.74
C PRO A 66 11.17 -8.29 3.55
N TRP A 67 10.14 -9.11 3.43
CA TRP A 67 8.76 -8.65 3.31
C TRP A 67 7.80 -9.59 4.02
N VAL A 68 6.63 -9.07 4.39
CA VAL A 68 5.55 -9.80 5.05
C VAL A 68 4.21 -9.47 4.38
N THR A 69 3.24 -10.37 4.46
CA THR A 69 1.88 -10.09 3.98
C THR A 69 0.98 -9.73 5.15
N ALA A 70 0.26 -8.62 5.05
CA ALA A 70 -0.76 -8.26 6.02
C ALA A 70 -1.99 -9.18 5.89
N ALA A 71 -2.73 -9.41 6.98
CA ALA A 71 -4.02 -10.11 6.89
C ALA A 71 -5.11 -9.25 6.22
N GLY A 72 -4.99 -7.92 6.36
CA GLY A 72 -5.89 -6.93 5.78
C GLY A 72 -5.10 -5.79 5.14
N GLU A 73 -5.23 -4.57 5.66
CA GLU A 73 -4.51 -3.41 5.13
C GLU A 73 -3.04 -3.42 5.54
N ALA A 74 -2.14 -3.04 4.62
CA ALA A 74 -0.71 -2.96 4.91
C ALA A 74 -0.42 -1.98 6.05
N GLU A 75 -1.14 -0.85 6.12
CA GLU A 75 -0.94 0.17 7.14
C GLU A 75 -1.23 -0.31 8.56
N ALA A 76 -2.22 -1.19 8.71
CA ALA A 76 -2.56 -1.78 9.99
C ALA A 76 -1.43 -2.68 10.49
N MET A 77 -0.82 -3.45 9.59
CA MET A 77 0.32 -4.31 9.92
C MET A 77 1.58 -3.47 10.21
N CYS A 78 1.84 -2.41 9.44
CA CYS A 78 2.91 -1.46 9.72
C CYS A 78 2.74 -0.84 11.13
N ALA A 79 1.57 -0.28 11.41
CA ALA A 79 1.24 0.30 12.71
C ALA A 79 1.38 -0.72 13.86
N TYR A 80 0.97 -1.96 13.64
CA TYR A 80 1.18 -3.03 14.60
C TYR A 80 2.67 -3.25 14.89
N LEU A 81 3.51 -3.40 13.87
CA LEU A 81 4.96 -3.61 14.03
C LEU A 81 5.61 -2.46 14.82
N ASP A 82 5.22 -1.22 14.54
CA ASP A 82 5.71 -0.03 15.24
C ASP A 82 5.20 0.02 16.69
N SER A 83 3.92 -0.25 16.91
CA SER A 83 3.33 -0.29 18.26
C SER A 83 3.94 -1.39 19.16
N GLN A 84 4.40 -2.49 18.57
CA GLN A 84 5.07 -3.59 19.28
C GLN A 84 6.57 -3.35 19.46
N GLY A 85 7.13 -2.24 18.95
CA GLY A 85 8.55 -1.93 19.02
C GLY A 85 9.44 -2.86 18.18
N LEU A 86 8.87 -3.48 17.14
CA LEU A 86 9.62 -4.34 16.21
C LEU A 86 10.32 -3.56 15.10
N VAL A 87 9.84 -2.34 14.84
CA VAL A 87 10.43 -1.37 13.90
C VAL A 87 10.49 0.00 14.56
N ASP A 88 11.39 0.86 14.09
CA ASP A 88 11.54 2.23 14.60
C ASP A 88 10.50 3.21 14.04
N GLY A 89 9.77 2.80 13.00
CA GLY A 89 8.69 3.58 12.41
C GLY A 89 8.24 3.05 11.05
N CYS A 90 7.11 3.59 10.59
CA CYS A 90 6.45 3.19 9.36
C CYS A 90 6.68 4.21 8.26
N ILE A 91 6.99 3.76 7.03
CA ILE A 91 7.05 4.65 5.86
C ILE A 91 5.72 4.52 5.12
N THR A 92 4.84 5.51 5.26
CA THR A 92 3.62 5.62 4.45
C THR A 92 3.23 7.09 4.28
N ASN A 93 2.47 7.39 3.23
CA ASN A 93 1.87 8.70 2.99
C ASN A 93 0.41 8.78 3.46
N ASP A 94 -0.24 7.66 3.77
CA ASP A 94 -1.59 7.68 4.30
C ASP A 94 -1.58 7.95 5.82
N GLY A 95 -2.67 8.55 6.29
CA GLY A 95 -2.87 8.85 7.71
C GLY A 95 -3.51 7.70 8.48
N ASP A 96 -4.04 6.68 7.79
CA ASP A 96 -4.74 5.57 8.40
C ASP A 96 -3.82 4.75 9.34
N ALA A 97 -2.50 4.72 9.09
CA ALA A 97 -1.51 4.15 10.01
C ALA A 97 -1.61 4.70 11.45
N PHE A 98 -1.89 5.99 11.63
CA PHE A 98 -2.10 6.56 12.97
C PHE A 98 -3.41 6.07 13.60
N LEU A 99 -4.46 5.86 12.80
CA LEU A 99 -5.73 5.30 13.28
C LEU A 99 -5.56 3.85 13.76
N TYR A 100 -4.60 3.13 13.18
CA TYR A 100 -4.22 1.77 13.60
C TYR A 100 -3.21 1.74 14.77
N GLY A 101 -2.73 2.90 15.24
CA GLY A 101 -1.86 2.98 16.42
C GLY A 101 -0.36 3.09 16.13
N ALA A 102 0.04 3.49 14.92
CA ALA A 102 1.44 3.83 14.65
C ALA A 102 1.87 5.02 15.53
N GLN A 103 3.04 4.93 16.12
CA GLN A 103 3.69 5.97 16.91
C GLN A 103 4.55 6.88 16.03
N THR A 104 5.28 6.29 15.07
CA THR A 104 6.21 6.99 14.19
C THR A 104 5.88 6.71 12.72
N VAL A 105 5.52 7.76 11.97
CA VAL A 105 5.26 7.65 10.52
C VAL A 105 6.11 8.64 9.74
N TYR A 106 6.95 8.12 8.86
CA TYR A 106 7.75 8.86 7.90
C TYR A 106 6.96 9.07 6.61
N ARG A 107 6.58 10.32 6.36
CA ARG A 107 5.88 10.77 5.15
C ARG A 107 6.85 11.36 4.13
N ASN A 108 6.43 11.41 2.87
CA ASN A 108 7.18 11.98 1.76
C ASN A 108 8.56 11.34 1.56
N PHE A 109 8.64 10.02 1.73
CA PHE A 109 9.81 9.24 1.35
C PHE A 109 9.87 9.13 -0.18
N ASN A 110 10.24 10.22 -0.83
CA ASN A 110 10.32 10.32 -2.27
C ASN A 110 11.73 10.78 -2.65
N MET A 111 12.39 10.03 -3.53
CA MET A 111 13.73 10.34 -4.04
C MET A 111 13.72 11.46 -5.10
N ASN A 112 12.76 12.38 -5.04
CA ASN A 112 12.67 13.48 -6.00
C ASN A 112 13.17 14.77 -5.34
N SER A 113 14.49 14.92 -5.28
CA SER A 113 15.15 16.15 -4.86
C SER A 113 15.00 17.21 -5.95
N LYS A 114 13.82 17.82 -6.08
CA LYS A 114 13.77 19.18 -6.62
C LYS A 114 14.28 20.10 -5.53
N VAL A 115 15.60 20.31 -5.51
CA VAL A 115 16.22 21.46 -4.85
C VAL A 115 15.60 22.68 -5.51
N ARG A 116 14.64 23.29 -4.83
CA ARG A 116 14.08 24.57 -5.26
C ARG A 116 15.04 25.62 -4.71
N LEU A 117 15.97 26.05 -5.56
CA LEU A 117 16.73 27.28 -5.36
C LEU A 117 15.77 28.48 -5.32
#